data_AF-A0A2N2Y953-F1
#
_entry.id   AF-A0A2N2Y953-F1
#
_cell.length_a   1.000
_cell.length_b   1.000
_cell.length_c   1.000
_cell.angle_alpha   90.00
_cell.angle_beta   90.00
_cell.angle_gamma   90.00
#
_symmetry.space_group_name_H-M   'P 1'
#
loop_
_entity.id
_entity.type
_entity.pdbx_description
1 polymer ?
#
loop_
_entity_poly.entity_id
_entity_poly.type
_entity_poly.pdbx_seq_one_letter_code
_entity_poly.pdbx_strand_id
1 'polypeptide(L)'
;MEKPYREYRNLNLPEVARQVNEFWVRENIFEKSLENRANHKPYIFYEGPPSANGIPGIHHVMARAIKDIFCRYKTQKGYLVNRKAGWDTHGLPVEISVEKKLGITKEDIGKTISVADYNNQCRTEVMKYKDLWDDLTRRMGYWVDLSDPYITFENKYIETVWYLLKKLYEKGLLYKGYTIQPFSPAAGTGLSTHELNQPGCYKMVKDNTLVAQFKLIRYQDSQWLFNNLHGDLYMLAWTTTPWTLPSNTGLAVGKNMHYVKVKTFNPYTSEPITVILAKELVGRYFPEKNAELMLANYEAGQKAIPFEIDGDFTGKQLEGLRYEQLLPYAKPEEGDPFRVVCGDFVTTEDGTGIVHIAPSFGADDFKVGRQYNLGSLTLVDRQGRFTAEMGEFAGVYVKPEYAADYDPKTSQSVDVDIIVKLKKENKAFKTEKYEHSYPHCWRTDKPILYYPLDSWFIKTTTFREEMLRLNKTINWKPESTGTGRFGNWLENLVDWNLSRSRYWGTPLPVWRTEDGVEEICIGSVSELYEQIEKSVKAGFMQNNPLKNFKPGSQTKENYEAFDLHRPTVDDIFLVSLSGKKMVREA
;
A
#
# COMPACT_ATOMS: atom_id res chain seq x y z
N MET A 1 64.33 9.72 -35.00
CA MET A 1 63.72 8.40 -34.74
C MET A 1 62.37 8.66 -34.11
N GLU A 2 61.27 8.29 -34.78
CA GLU A 2 59.98 8.21 -34.09
C GLU A 2 60.11 7.18 -32.97
N LYS A 3 59.65 7.56 -31.77
CA LYS A 3 59.65 6.62 -30.65
C LYS A 3 58.66 5.49 -30.99
N PRO A 4 59.05 4.21 -30.86
CA PRO A 4 58.20 3.09 -31.24
C PRO A 4 56.95 2.93 -30.36
N TYR A 5 56.93 3.57 -29.18
CA TYR A 5 55.83 3.53 -28.22
C TYR A 5 55.56 4.90 -27.63
N ARG A 6 54.29 5.13 -27.25
CA ARG A 6 53.87 6.34 -26.54
C ARG A 6 54.37 6.29 -25.10
N GLU A 7 55.16 7.29 -24.70
CA GLU A 7 55.76 7.38 -23.37
C GLU A 7 54.92 8.29 -22.47
N TYR A 8 54.53 7.80 -21.29
CA TYR A 8 53.80 8.57 -20.28
C TYR A 8 54.72 8.88 -19.10
N ARG A 9 55.03 10.16 -18.87
CA ARG A 9 55.94 10.59 -17.80
C ARG A 9 55.33 10.52 -16.40
N ASN A 10 54.01 10.65 -16.30
CA ASN A 10 53.24 10.61 -15.05
C ASN A 10 51.97 9.79 -15.25
N LEU A 11 51.56 9.01 -14.24
CA LEU A 11 50.30 8.26 -14.26
C LEU A 11 49.12 9.20 -13.94
N ASN A 12 48.34 9.55 -14.96
CA ASN A 12 47.10 10.33 -14.81
C ASN A 12 45.92 9.54 -15.40
N LEU A 13 45.30 8.70 -14.56
CA LEU A 13 44.18 7.85 -14.98
C LEU A 13 42.95 8.64 -15.45
N PRO A 14 42.53 9.74 -14.79
CA PRO A 14 41.42 10.57 -15.29
C PRO A 14 41.64 11.09 -16.71
N GLU A 15 42.84 11.57 -17.00
CA GLU A 15 43.17 12.10 -18.33
C GLU A 15 43.22 10.99 -19.38
N VAL A 16 43.81 9.83 -19.04
CA VAL A 16 43.80 8.65 -19.93
C VAL A 16 42.38 8.20 -20.22
N ALA A 17 41.52 8.11 -19.20
CA ALA A 17 40.12 7.73 -19.37
C ALA A 17 39.37 8.72 -20.28
N ARG A 18 39.59 10.03 -20.10
CA ARG A 18 39.01 11.08 -20.96
C ARG A 18 39.43 10.93 -22.41
N GLN A 19 40.74 10.78 -22.67
CA GLN A 19 41.27 10.59 -24.04
C GLN A 19 40.71 9.34 -24.72
N VAL A 20 40.59 8.23 -23.99
CA VAL A 20 40.01 6.98 -24.51
C VAL A 20 38.53 7.13 -24.82
N ASN A 21 37.78 7.83 -23.97
CA ASN A 21 36.36 8.08 -24.18
C ASN A 21 36.12 8.99 -25.39
N GLU A 22 36.91 10.06 -25.53
CA GLU A 22 36.87 10.93 -26.72
C GLU A 22 37.16 10.16 -28.01
N PHE A 23 38.13 9.24 -27.97
CA PHE A 23 38.38 8.32 -29.06
C PHE A 23 37.18 7.41 -29.36
N TRP A 24 36.55 6.81 -28.34
CA TRP A 24 35.38 5.95 -28.52
C TRP A 24 34.21 6.69 -29.16
N VAL A 25 33.94 7.93 -28.73
CA VAL A 25 32.88 8.78 -29.27
C VAL A 25 33.21 9.20 -30.70
N ARG A 26 34.41 9.74 -30.96
CA ARG A 26 34.80 10.20 -32.29
C ARG A 26 34.72 9.08 -33.33
N GLU A 27 35.13 7.88 -32.95
CA GLU A 27 35.18 6.73 -33.85
C GLU A 27 33.90 5.87 -33.82
N ASN A 28 32.84 6.27 -33.10
CA ASN A 28 31.59 5.50 -32.95
C ASN A 28 31.84 4.03 -32.59
N ILE A 29 32.73 3.79 -31.61
CA ILE A 29 33.21 2.44 -31.29
C ILE A 29 32.09 1.55 -30.75
N PHE A 30 31.13 2.12 -30.01
CA PHE A 30 30.00 1.35 -29.51
C PHE A 30 29.12 0.86 -30.65
N GLU A 31 28.74 1.74 -31.58
CA GLU A 31 27.90 1.43 -32.74
C GLU A 31 28.58 0.42 -33.65
N LYS A 32 29.87 0.64 -33.98
CA LYS A 32 30.69 -0.33 -34.74
C LYS A 32 30.75 -1.70 -34.07
N SER A 33 30.70 -1.75 -32.73
CA SER A 33 30.69 -3.02 -32.01
C SER A 33 29.40 -3.82 -32.23
N LEU A 34 28.29 -3.14 -32.48
CA LEU A 34 26.98 -3.72 -32.82
C LEU A 34 26.92 -4.08 -34.31
N GLU A 35 27.30 -3.15 -35.19
CA GLU A 35 27.29 -3.33 -36.66
C GLU A 35 28.12 -4.55 -37.09
N ASN A 36 29.34 -4.68 -36.57
CA ASN A 36 30.22 -5.82 -36.86
C ASN A 36 29.68 -7.16 -36.34
N ARG A 37 28.53 -7.16 -35.65
CA ARG A 37 27.86 -8.34 -35.08
C ARG A 37 26.37 -8.39 -35.45
N ALA A 38 25.90 -7.63 -36.43
CA ALA A 38 24.46 -7.56 -36.76
C ALA A 38 23.84 -8.94 -37.05
N ASN A 39 24.63 -9.87 -37.62
CA ASN A 39 24.20 -11.24 -37.95
C ASN A 39 24.56 -12.28 -36.88
N HIS A 40 25.06 -11.87 -35.72
CA HIS A 40 25.45 -12.78 -34.65
C HIS A 40 24.28 -13.09 -33.71
N LYS A 41 24.42 -14.16 -32.91
CA LYS A 41 23.42 -14.56 -31.92
C LYS A 41 23.18 -13.41 -30.93
N PRO A 42 21.92 -12.99 -30.71
CA PRO A 42 21.60 -11.95 -29.74
C PRO A 42 21.80 -12.44 -28.31
N TYR A 43 22.27 -11.54 -27.46
CA TYR A 43 22.22 -11.64 -26.01
C TYR A 43 21.35 -10.48 -25.52
N ILE A 44 20.16 -10.82 -25.03
CA ILE A 44 19.15 -9.83 -24.64
C ILE A 44 19.52 -9.27 -23.26
N PHE A 45 19.62 -7.95 -23.20
CA PHE A 45 19.86 -7.20 -21.98
C PHE A 45 18.72 -6.19 -21.80
N TYR A 46 18.16 -6.14 -20.60
CA TYR A 46 17.18 -5.13 -20.22
C TYR A 46 17.78 -4.22 -19.17
N GLU A 47 17.74 -2.92 -19.45
CA GLU A 47 18.14 -1.93 -18.47
C GLU A 47 16.94 -1.57 -17.60
N GLY A 48 17.10 -1.67 -16.28
CA GLY A 48 16.11 -1.18 -15.32
C GLY A 48 16.09 0.35 -15.36
N PRO A 49 14.95 0.99 -15.66
CA PRO A 49 14.91 2.42 -15.92
C PRO A 49 15.04 3.20 -14.59
N PRO A 50 16.03 4.11 -14.45
CA PRO A 50 16.04 5.07 -13.36
C PRO A 50 15.02 6.19 -13.55
N SER A 51 14.72 6.93 -12.49
CA SER A 51 14.00 8.21 -12.58
C SER A 51 14.98 9.38 -12.74
N ALA A 52 14.73 10.27 -13.71
CA ALA A 52 15.58 11.44 -14.00
C ALA A 52 15.26 12.68 -13.13
N ASN A 53 14.37 12.55 -12.14
CA ASN A 53 14.02 13.64 -11.21
C ASN A 53 15.01 13.79 -10.04
N GLY A 54 16.02 12.92 -9.92
CA GLY A 54 17.05 12.99 -8.90
C GLY A 54 18.48 12.94 -9.46
N ILE A 55 19.43 13.46 -8.69
CA ILE A 55 20.87 13.42 -9.00
C ILE A 55 21.38 11.97 -8.87
N PRO A 56 22.19 11.45 -9.83
CA PRO A 56 22.72 10.10 -9.71
C PRO A 56 23.73 9.97 -8.56
N GLY A 57 23.55 8.97 -7.70
CA GLY A 57 24.50 8.60 -6.64
C GLY A 57 25.42 7.41 -6.98
N ILE A 58 26.32 7.07 -6.05
CA ILE A 58 27.31 5.99 -6.19
C ILE A 58 26.68 4.61 -6.48
N HIS A 59 25.50 4.34 -5.92
CA HIS A 59 24.78 3.08 -6.16
C HIS A 59 24.40 2.88 -7.64
N HIS A 60 24.15 3.97 -8.39
CA HIS A 60 23.93 3.89 -9.83
C HIS A 60 25.20 3.52 -10.59
N VAL A 61 26.36 4.08 -10.19
CA VAL A 61 27.65 3.75 -10.79
C VAL A 61 27.97 2.27 -10.56
N MET A 62 27.75 1.76 -9.34
CA MET A 62 27.95 0.34 -9.01
C MET A 62 27.06 -0.57 -9.87
N ALA A 63 25.76 -0.28 -9.96
CA ALA A 63 24.83 -1.08 -10.75
C ALA A 63 25.19 -1.07 -12.24
N ARG A 64 25.50 0.10 -12.80
CA ARG A 64 25.87 0.25 -14.22
C ARG A 64 27.22 -0.39 -14.56
N ALA A 65 28.20 -0.33 -13.67
CA ALA A 65 29.48 -1.00 -13.87
C ALA A 65 29.30 -2.51 -14.02
N ILE A 66 28.51 -3.15 -13.16
CA ILE A 66 28.22 -4.59 -13.26
C ILE A 66 27.54 -4.92 -14.59
N LYS A 67 26.51 -4.14 -14.97
CA LYS A 67 25.77 -4.34 -16.23
C LYS A 67 26.69 -4.21 -17.45
N ASP A 68 27.52 -3.17 -17.50
CA ASP A 68 28.42 -2.93 -18.63
C ASP A 68 29.48 -4.03 -18.77
N ILE A 69 30.07 -4.50 -17.66
CA ILE A 69 31.08 -5.57 -17.66
C ILE A 69 30.55 -6.82 -18.38
N PHE A 70 29.35 -7.28 -18.01
CA PHE A 70 28.78 -8.48 -18.63
C PHE A 70 28.37 -8.25 -20.09
N CYS A 71 27.82 -7.07 -20.41
CA CYS A 71 27.49 -6.73 -21.78
C CYS A 71 28.75 -6.71 -22.67
N ARG A 72 29.85 -6.08 -22.23
CA ARG A 72 31.14 -6.09 -22.93
C ARG A 72 31.71 -7.50 -23.07
N TYR A 73 31.69 -8.28 -21.99
CA TYR A 73 32.15 -9.68 -22.00
C TYR A 73 31.38 -10.50 -23.05
N LYS A 74 30.05 -10.36 -23.12
CA LYS A 74 29.23 -11.06 -24.12
C LYS A 74 29.52 -10.58 -25.55
N THR A 75 29.73 -9.28 -25.75
CA THR A 75 30.18 -8.74 -27.05
C THR A 75 31.53 -9.34 -27.47
N GLN A 76 32.49 -9.46 -26.55
CA GLN A 76 33.80 -10.10 -26.79
C GLN A 76 33.68 -11.61 -27.05
N LYS A 77 32.69 -12.28 -26.46
CA LYS A 77 32.32 -13.68 -26.79
C LYS A 77 31.59 -13.83 -28.13
N GLY A 78 31.42 -12.74 -28.89
CA GLY A 78 30.84 -12.77 -30.23
C GLY A 78 29.32 -12.63 -30.27
N TYR A 79 28.66 -12.20 -29.20
CA TYR A 79 27.20 -11.96 -29.21
C TYR A 79 26.87 -10.54 -29.68
N LEU A 80 25.72 -10.39 -30.35
CA LEU A 80 25.08 -9.08 -30.54
C LEU A 80 24.38 -8.68 -29.24
N VAL A 81 24.79 -7.56 -28.64
CA VAL A 81 24.25 -7.10 -27.35
C VAL A 81 23.66 -5.71 -27.55
N ASN A 82 22.38 -5.62 -27.91
CA ASN A 82 21.66 -4.35 -27.98
C ASN A 82 21.44 -3.80 -26.57
N ARG A 83 21.69 -2.50 -26.37
CA ARG A 83 21.64 -1.85 -25.05
C ARG A 83 20.92 -0.53 -25.20
N LYS A 84 19.69 -0.46 -24.69
CA LYS A 84 18.83 0.72 -24.76
C LYS A 84 18.64 1.28 -23.36
N ALA A 85 18.86 2.59 -23.19
CA ALA A 85 18.52 3.25 -21.93
C ALA A 85 17.00 3.42 -21.82
N GLY A 86 16.53 3.78 -20.62
CA GLY A 86 15.15 4.19 -20.44
C GLY A 86 14.95 4.95 -19.15
N TRP A 87 13.78 5.58 -19.05
CA TRP A 87 13.43 6.48 -17.96
C TRP A 87 12.08 6.10 -17.37
N ASP A 88 12.05 5.90 -16.05
CA ASP A 88 10.81 5.74 -15.27
C ASP A 88 10.34 7.12 -14.86
N THR A 89 9.26 7.55 -15.49
CA THR A 89 8.83 8.94 -15.50
C THR A 89 7.47 9.18 -14.88
N HIS A 90 6.82 8.16 -14.32
CA HIS A 90 5.48 8.27 -13.73
C HIS A 90 5.50 8.08 -12.21
N GLY A 91 4.38 8.44 -11.58
CA GLY A 91 4.10 8.09 -10.20
C GLY A 91 4.56 9.11 -9.16
N LEU A 92 4.34 8.73 -7.91
CA LEU A 92 4.35 9.63 -6.76
C LEU A 92 5.69 10.31 -6.44
N PRO A 93 6.89 9.75 -6.74
CA PRO A 93 8.14 10.49 -6.53
C PRO A 93 8.21 11.81 -7.31
N VAL A 94 7.67 11.83 -8.53
CA VAL A 94 7.61 13.04 -9.36
C VAL A 94 6.53 13.98 -8.83
N GLU A 95 5.34 13.46 -8.53
CA GLU A 95 4.22 14.23 -7.97
C GLU A 95 4.65 14.99 -6.70
N ILE A 96 5.29 14.31 -5.74
CA ILE A 96 5.78 14.93 -4.49
C ILE A 96 6.84 16.00 -4.77
N SER A 97 7.74 15.77 -5.74
CA SER A 97 8.75 16.76 -6.11
C SER A 97 8.11 18.04 -6.63
N VAL A 98 7.06 17.90 -7.44
CA VAL A 98 6.29 19.03 -7.99
C VAL A 98 5.45 19.71 -6.91
N GLU A 99 4.75 18.95 -6.07
CA GLU A 99 3.98 19.46 -4.93
C GLU A 99 4.85 20.32 -4.01
N LYS A 100 6.03 19.83 -3.62
CA LYS A 100 7.01 20.58 -2.82
C LYS A 100 7.51 21.84 -3.51
N LYS A 101 7.80 21.76 -4.81
CA LYS A 101 8.29 22.90 -5.61
C LYS A 101 7.23 24.00 -5.72
N LEU A 102 5.96 23.62 -5.84
CA LEU A 102 4.84 24.55 -5.96
C LEU A 102 4.28 24.98 -4.61
N GLY A 103 4.65 24.33 -3.51
CA GLY A 103 4.10 24.59 -2.18
C GLY A 103 2.62 24.20 -2.07
N ILE A 104 2.19 23.18 -2.81
CA ILE A 104 0.79 22.72 -2.85
C ILE A 104 0.66 21.30 -2.28
N THR A 105 -0.57 20.92 -2.00
CA THR A 105 -0.99 19.57 -1.63
C THR A 105 -1.86 18.97 -2.73
N LYS A 106 -2.23 17.69 -2.60
CA LYS A 106 -3.15 17.03 -3.55
C LYS A 106 -4.54 17.66 -3.62
N GLU A 107 -4.97 18.39 -2.60
CA GLU A 107 -6.29 19.04 -2.57
C GLU A 107 -6.36 20.30 -3.40
N ASP A 108 -5.20 20.91 -3.65
CA ASP A 108 -5.04 22.11 -4.44
C ASP A 108 -5.17 21.81 -5.95
N ILE A 109 -4.90 20.55 -6.34
CA ILE A 109 -4.99 20.08 -7.72
C ILE A 109 -6.47 19.99 -8.11
N GLY A 110 -6.83 20.67 -9.20
CA GLY A 110 -8.21 20.88 -9.65
C GLY A 110 -8.89 22.11 -9.03
N LYS A 111 -8.26 22.78 -8.04
CA LYS A 111 -8.80 23.99 -7.39
C LYS A 111 -7.96 25.22 -7.69
N THR A 112 -6.68 25.20 -7.28
CA THR A 112 -5.74 26.33 -7.43
C THR A 112 -4.80 26.13 -8.62
N ILE A 113 -4.55 24.87 -9.01
CA ILE A 113 -3.86 24.49 -10.25
C ILE A 113 -4.71 23.49 -11.02
N SER A 114 -4.81 23.61 -12.34
CA SER A 114 -5.53 22.62 -13.15
C SER A 114 -4.78 21.28 -13.19
N VAL A 115 -5.49 20.17 -13.40
CA VAL A 115 -4.85 18.84 -13.57
C VAL A 115 -3.89 18.84 -14.75
N ALA A 116 -4.23 19.56 -15.83
CA ALA A 116 -3.39 19.67 -17.03
C ALA A 116 -2.08 20.40 -16.72
N ASP A 117 -2.15 21.55 -16.04
CA ASP A 117 -0.95 22.32 -15.66
C ASP A 117 -0.07 21.54 -14.69
N TYR A 118 -0.67 20.84 -13.73
CA TYR A 118 0.05 19.98 -12.80
C TYR A 118 0.79 18.85 -13.52
N ASN A 119 0.14 18.15 -14.46
CA ASN A 119 0.76 17.07 -15.23
C ASN A 119 1.85 17.61 -16.18
N ASN A 120 1.69 18.81 -16.74
CA ASN A 120 2.74 19.48 -17.51
C ASN A 120 3.98 19.82 -16.66
N GLN A 121 3.77 20.24 -15.41
CA GLN A 121 4.87 20.44 -14.46
C GLN A 121 5.57 19.11 -14.14
N CYS A 122 4.83 18.02 -13.94
CA CYS A 122 5.39 16.69 -13.73
C CYS A 122 6.23 16.21 -14.92
N ARG A 123 5.73 16.39 -16.15
CA ARG A 123 6.44 16.07 -17.39
C ARG A 123 7.75 16.84 -17.53
N THR A 124 7.80 18.09 -17.06
CA THR A 124 9.00 18.92 -17.10
C THR A 124 10.00 18.53 -16.01
N GLU A 125 9.52 18.36 -14.76
CA GLU A 125 10.38 18.08 -13.61
C GLU A 125 11.03 16.69 -13.71
N VAL A 126 10.37 15.71 -14.33
CA VAL A 126 10.87 14.34 -14.38
C VAL A 126 12.13 14.16 -15.24
N MET A 127 12.40 15.09 -16.16
CA MET A 127 13.58 15.05 -17.02
C MET A 127 14.70 16.00 -16.56
N LYS A 128 14.51 16.68 -15.43
CA LYS A 128 15.37 17.77 -14.95
C LYS A 128 16.85 17.43 -14.85
N TYR A 129 17.20 16.22 -14.41
CA TYR A 129 18.60 15.82 -14.24
C TYR A 129 19.11 14.90 -15.37
N LYS A 130 18.36 14.72 -16.46
CA LYS A 130 18.75 13.83 -17.56
C LYS A 130 20.16 14.12 -18.07
N ASP A 131 20.49 15.39 -18.31
CA ASP A 131 21.81 15.75 -18.86
C ASP A 131 22.96 15.36 -17.93
N LEU A 132 22.75 15.49 -16.62
CA LEU A 132 23.71 15.06 -15.60
C LEU A 132 23.89 13.53 -15.60
N TRP A 133 22.79 12.80 -15.78
CA TRP A 133 22.85 11.34 -15.91
C TRP A 133 23.54 10.90 -17.19
N ASP A 134 23.29 11.55 -18.32
CA ASP A 134 23.92 11.25 -19.59
C ASP A 134 25.43 11.54 -19.54
N ASP A 135 25.82 12.66 -18.93
CA ASP A 135 27.21 12.99 -18.66
C ASP A 135 27.89 11.94 -17.77
N LEU A 136 27.27 11.52 -16.66
CA LEU A 136 27.79 10.44 -15.82
C LEU A 136 27.94 9.13 -16.61
N THR A 137 26.93 8.75 -17.39
CA THR A 137 26.93 7.54 -18.23
C THR A 137 28.14 7.52 -19.16
N ARG A 138 28.38 8.64 -19.84
CA ARG A 138 29.54 8.82 -20.73
C ARG A 138 30.84 8.78 -19.94
N ARG A 139 30.97 9.54 -18.86
CA ARG A 139 32.22 9.62 -18.05
C ARG A 139 32.64 8.27 -17.47
N MET A 140 31.69 7.45 -17.05
CA MET A 140 31.98 6.12 -16.51
C MET A 140 32.24 5.06 -17.60
N GLY A 141 32.09 5.42 -18.89
CA GLY A 141 32.30 4.52 -20.01
C GLY A 141 31.21 3.46 -20.19
N TYR A 142 30.00 3.69 -19.67
CA TYR A 142 28.90 2.74 -19.83
C TYR A 142 28.32 2.85 -21.25
N TRP A 143 28.54 1.81 -22.08
CA TRP A 143 28.04 1.77 -23.45
C TRP A 143 26.57 1.37 -23.45
N VAL A 144 25.70 2.35 -23.70
CA VAL A 144 24.24 2.21 -23.83
C VAL A 144 23.73 3.30 -24.77
N ASP A 145 22.71 3.00 -25.56
CA ASP A 145 22.07 3.99 -26.42
C ASP A 145 21.28 5.02 -25.59
N LEU A 146 21.73 6.27 -25.66
CA LEU A 146 21.12 7.44 -25.02
C LEU A 146 20.34 8.32 -26.03
N SER A 147 20.43 8.01 -27.33
CA SER A 147 19.82 8.79 -28.42
C SER A 147 18.35 8.45 -28.62
N ASP A 148 18.00 7.18 -28.43
CA ASP A 148 16.63 6.67 -28.44
C ASP A 148 16.37 5.93 -27.12
N PRO A 149 16.20 6.59 -25.96
CA PRO A 149 15.79 5.92 -24.73
C PRO A 149 14.29 5.64 -24.74
N TYR A 150 13.84 4.54 -24.12
CA TYR A 150 12.39 4.38 -23.89
C TYR A 150 11.93 5.24 -22.70
N ILE A 151 10.78 5.91 -22.83
CA ILE A 151 10.27 6.83 -21.81
C ILE A 151 8.85 6.44 -21.44
N THR A 152 8.59 6.18 -20.15
CA THR A 152 7.31 5.58 -19.73
C THR A 152 6.09 6.49 -19.91
N PHE A 153 6.26 7.81 -19.96
CA PHE A 153 5.16 8.74 -20.25
C PHE A 153 4.84 8.86 -21.75
N GLU A 154 5.61 8.27 -22.67
CA GLU A 154 5.29 8.40 -24.09
C GLU A 154 4.04 7.58 -24.43
N ASN A 155 3.14 8.13 -25.26
CA ASN A 155 1.87 7.48 -25.59
C ASN A 155 2.05 6.06 -26.17
N LYS A 156 3.14 5.81 -26.89
CA LYS A 156 3.46 4.49 -27.44
C LYS A 156 3.81 3.47 -26.34
N TYR A 157 4.49 3.93 -25.29
CA TYR A 157 4.75 3.10 -24.10
C TYR A 157 3.44 2.83 -23.36
N ILE A 158 2.63 3.87 -23.14
CA ILE A 158 1.31 3.77 -22.48
C ILE A 158 0.38 2.81 -23.23
N GLU A 159 0.32 2.88 -24.55
CA GLU A 159 -0.47 1.97 -25.37
C GLU A 159 -0.02 0.51 -25.19
N THR A 160 1.28 0.27 -25.08
CA THR A 160 1.81 -1.08 -24.80
C THR A 160 1.35 -1.57 -23.43
N VAL A 161 1.33 -0.70 -22.41
CA VAL A 161 0.78 -1.03 -21.09
C VAL A 161 -0.72 -1.32 -21.18
N TRP A 162 -1.49 -0.52 -21.92
CA TRP A 162 -2.92 -0.75 -22.15
C TRP A 162 -3.19 -2.10 -22.82
N TYR A 163 -2.40 -2.47 -23.82
CA TYR A 163 -2.45 -3.79 -24.43
C TYR A 163 -2.25 -4.92 -23.40
N LEU A 164 -1.24 -4.82 -22.53
CA LEU A 164 -1.00 -5.81 -21.49
C LEU A 164 -2.16 -5.90 -20.49
N LEU A 165 -2.71 -4.75 -20.08
CA LEU A 165 -3.89 -4.69 -19.20
C LEU A 165 -5.12 -5.32 -19.86
N LYS A 166 -5.36 -5.04 -21.14
CA LYS A 166 -6.42 -5.69 -21.92
C LYS A 166 -6.25 -7.20 -21.97
N LYS A 167 -5.02 -7.70 -22.14
CA LYS A 167 -4.75 -9.16 -22.11
C LYS A 167 -5.01 -9.78 -20.74
N LEU A 168 -4.74 -9.08 -19.64
CA LEU A 168 -5.10 -9.54 -18.30
C LEU A 168 -6.62 -9.50 -18.08
N TYR A 169 -7.28 -8.46 -18.59
CA TYR A 169 -8.73 -8.28 -18.55
C TYR A 169 -9.47 -9.40 -19.31
N GLU A 170 -9.07 -9.69 -20.55
CA GLU A 170 -9.62 -10.78 -21.38
C GLU A 170 -9.47 -12.16 -20.71
N LYS A 171 -8.44 -12.33 -19.87
CA LYS A 171 -8.20 -13.56 -19.10
C LYS A 171 -8.93 -13.59 -17.75
N GLY A 172 -9.72 -12.57 -17.41
CA GLY A 172 -10.42 -12.47 -16.12
C GLY A 172 -9.48 -12.26 -14.91
N LEU A 173 -8.25 -11.81 -15.16
CA LEU A 173 -7.22 -11.59 -14.15
C LEU A 173 -7.20 -10.16 -13.61
N LEU A 174 -7.71 -9.19 -14.37
CA LEU A 174 -7.90 -7.81 -13.94
C LEU A 174 -9.32 -7.65 -13.39
N TYR A 175 -9.48 -7.24 -12.13
CA TYR A 175 -10.79 -7.10 -11.49
C TYR A 175 -10.83 -5.94 -10.49
N LYS A 176 -12.01 -5.35 -10.29
CA LYS A 176 -12.26 -4.39 -9.22
C LYS A 176 -12.62 -5.14 -7.93
N GLY A 177 -11.98 -4.78 -6.83
CA GLY A 177 -12.24 -5.35 -5.51
C GLY A 177 -12.34 -4.27 -4.44
N TYR A 178 -13.15 -4.53 -3.42
CA TYR A 178 -13.19 -3.78 -2.18
C TYR A 178 -12.41 -4.55 -1.11
N THR A 179 -11.29 -4.00 -0.66
CA THR A 179 -10.40 -4.65 0.32
C THR A 179 -9.80 -3.63 1.27
N ILE A 180 -9.34 -4.11 2.42
CA ILE A 180 -8.55 -3.30 3.35
C ILE A 180 -7.10 -3.28 2.87
N GLN A 181 -6.58 -2.09 2.61
CA GLN A 181 -5.25 -1.90 2.05
C GLN A 181 -4.43 -0.95 2.90
N PRO A 182 -3.09 -1.08 2.88
CA PRO A 182 -2.20 -0.01 3.29
C PRO A 182 -2.54 1.28 2.54
N PHE A 183 -2.87 2.33 3.26
CA PHE A 183 -3.24 3.63 2.74
C PHE A 183 -2.39 4.70 3.43
N SER A 184 -1.84 5.61 2.62
CA SER A 184 -1.15 6.78 3.15
C SER A 184 -2.08 7.99 3.06
N PRO A 185 -2.66 8.46 4.17
CA PRO A 185 -3.53 9.65 4.14
C PRO A 185 -2.80 10.87 3.62
N ALA A 186 -1.54 11.05 4.03
CA ALA A 186 -0.70 12.15 3.59
C ALA A 186 -0.37 12.12 2.09
N ALA A 187 -0.35 10.95 1.46
CA ALA A 187 -0.18 10.81 0.02
C ALA A 187 -1.50 10.60 -0.75
N GLY A 188 -2.64 10.52 -0.04
CA GLY A 188 -3.98 10.28 -0.60
C GLY A 188 -4.10 9.02 -1.46
N THR A 189 -3.31 7.97 -1.20
CA THR A 189 -3.25 6.80 -2.10
C THR A 189 -2.92 5.50 -1.38
N GLY A 190 -3.46 4.40 -1.89
CA GLY A 190 -3.12 3.04 -1.45
C GLY A 190 -1.66 2.69 -1.80
N LEU A 191 -1.07 1.79 -1.02
CA LEU A 191 0.28 1.26 -1.23
C LEU A 191 0.22 -0.26 -1.41
N SER A 192 1.15 -0.79 -2.20
CA SER A 192 1.36 -2.23 -2.30
C SER A 192 2.16 -2.76 -1.10
N THR A 193 2.05 -4.07 -0.85
CA THR A 193 2.90 -4.77 0.13
C THR A 193 4.39 -4.62 -0.20
N HIS A 194 4.78 -4.58 -1.48
CA HIS A 194 6.16 -4.32 -1.88
C HIS A 194 6.64 -2.92 -1.49
N GLU A 195 5.79 -1.90 -1.63
CA GLU A 195 6.09 -0.53 -1.19
C GLU A 195 6.26 -0.44 0.33
N LEU A 196 5.50 -1.21 1.12
CA LEU A 196 5.69 -1.31 2.57
C LEU A 196 6.97 -2.05 2.98
N ASN A 197 7.45 -2.96 2.15
CA ASN A 197 8.64 -3.76 2.44
C ASN A 197 9.95 -3.09 1.97
N GLN A 198 9.91 -1.82 1.56
CA GLN A 198 11.12 -1.06 1.28
C GLN A 198 11.91 -0.78 2.58
N PRO A 199 13.26 -0.67 2.51
CA PRO A 199 14.06 -0.34 3.68
C PRO A 199 13.63 0.99 4.32
N GLY A 200 13.46 1.01 5.64
CA GLY A 200 13.08 2.21 6.40
C GLY A 200 11.57 2.44 6.58
N CYS A 201 10.71 1.66 5.92
CA CYS A 201 9.26 1.79 6.08
C CYS A 201 8.77 1.35 7.46
N TYR A 202 9.34 0.28 8.01
CA TYR A 202 9.00 -0.20 9.34
C TYR A 202 9.87 0.51 10.37
N LYS A 203 9.22 1.18 11.32
CA LYS A 203 9.89 1.95 12.38
C LYS A 203 9.40 1.53 13.75
N MET A 204 10.28 1.57 14.74
CA MET A 204 9.89 1.40 16.12
C MET A 204 9.12 2.64 16.59
N VAL A 205 7.89 2.45 17.05
CA VAL A 205 7.04 3.50 17.61
C VAL A 205 6.57 3.11 19.00
N LYS A 206 6.24 4.11 19.82
CA LYS A 206 5.70 3.92 21.17
C LYS A 206 4.24 4.36 21.17
N ASP A 207 3.34 3.39 21.14
CA ASP A 207 1.89 3.63 21.21
C ASP A 207 1.35 3.35 22.62
N ASN A 208 0.23 3.96 22.97
CA ASN A 208 -0.50 3.65 24.20
C ASN A 208 -1.51 2.54 23.89
N THR A 209 -1.30 1.38 24.52
CA THR A 209 -2.22 0.25 24.42
C THR A 209 -3.39 0.39 25.36
N LEU A 210 -4.47 -0.29 25.02
CA LEU A 210 -5.67 -0.36 25.83
C LEU A 210 -6.22 -1.78 25.85
N VAL A 211 -6.52 -2.26 27.04
CA VAL A 211 -7.46 -3.37 27.24
C VAL A 211 -8.83 -2.77 27.51
N ALA A 212 -9.72 -2.86 26.52
CA ALA A 212 -11.08 -2.35 26.58
C ALA A 212 -12.04 -3.42 27.14
N GLN A 213 -13.05 -2.97 27.90
CA GLN A 213 -14.06 -3.80 28.53
C GLN A 213 -15.37 -3.70 27.74
N PHE A 214 -15.76 -4.79 27.07
CA PHE A 214 -17.00 -4.88 26.32
C PHE A 214 -18.07 -5.56 27.17
N LYS A 215 -19.07 -4.80 27.62
CA LYS A 215 -20.13 -5.31 28.51
C LYS A 215 -21.02 -6.31 27.79
N LEU A 216 -21.07 -7.56 28.26
CA LEU A 216 -21.94 -8.59 27.71
C LEU A 216 -23.40 -8.36 28.09
N ILE A 217 -24.31 -8.59 27.14
CA ILE A 217 -25.76 -8.55 27.38
C ILE A 217 -26.31 -9.97 27.46
N ARG A 218 -27.30 -10.18 28.33
CA ARG A 218 -28.03 -11.46 28.41
C ARG A 218 -28.80 -11.65 27.11
N TYR A 219 -28.49 -12.72 26.38
CA TYR A 219 -29.07 -12.99 25.07
C TYR A 219 -29.17 -14.50 24.81
N GLN A 220 -30.37 -14.97 24.44
CA GLN A 220 -30.64 -16.38 24.09
C GLN A 220 -30.00 -17.36 25.09
N ASP A 221 -29.14 -18.26 24.60
CA ASP A 221 -28.49 -19.34 25.34
C ASP A 221 -27.30 -18.86 26.20
N SER A 222 -27.07 -17.56 26.36
CA SER A 222 -25.96 -17.03 27.15
C SER A 222 -26.18 -17.11 28.67
N GLN A 223 -27.35 -17.55 29.15
CA GLN A 223 -27.74 -17.42 30.57
C GLN A 223 -26.77 -18.11 31.53
N TRP A 224 -26.19 -19.23 31.13
CA TRP A 224 -25.24 -20.00 31.94
C TRP A 224 -24.03 -19.15 32.36
N LEU A 225 -23.63 -18.19 31.54
CA LEU A 225 -22.45 -17.34 31.76
C LEU A 225 -22.71 -16.23 32.80
N PHE A 226 -23.97 -15.86 33.02
CA PHE A 226 -24.38 -14.78 33.92
C PHE A 226 -24.71 -15.25 35.34
N ASN A 227 -24.40 -16.50 35.67
CA ASN A 227 -24.52 -17.02 37.02
C ASN A 227 -23.29 -16.63 37.84
N ASN A 228 -23.48 -16.41 39.15
CA ASN A 228 -22.41 -16.17 40.11
C ASN A 228 -21.49 -15.01 39.68
N LEU A 229 -22.05 -13.85 39.34
CA LEU A 229 -21.28 -12.68 38.93
C LEU A 229 -20.91 -11.80 40.13
N HIS A 230 -19.78 -11.11 40.01
CA HIS A 230 -19.42 -9.98 40.84
C HIS A 230 -19.54 -8.71 39.98
N GLY A 231 -20.68 -8.02 40.07
CA GLY A 231 -20.99 -6.89 39.19
C GLY A 231 -21.31 -7.29 37.74
N ASP A 232 -21.07 -6.36 36.81
CA ASP A 232 -21.32 -6.55 35.38
C ASP A 232 -20.28 -7.49 34.73
N LEU A 233 -20.69 -8.19 33.68
CA LEU A 233 -19.84 -9.13 32.94
C LEU A 233 -19.27 -8.49 31.67
N TYR A 234 -17.95 -8.58 31.47
CA TYR A 234 -17.24 -7.98 30.35
C TYR A 234 -16.33 -8.97 29.63
N MET A 235 -16.11 -8.76 28.34
CA MET A 235 -14.99 -9.36 27.61
C MET A 235 -13.86 -8.34 27.48
N LEU A 236 -12.62 -8.78 27.75
CA LEU A 236 -11.44 -7.92 27.64
C LEU A 236 -10.80 -8.10 26.28
N ALA A 237 -10.78 -7.06 25.45
CA ALA A 237 -10.03 -7.06 24.19
C ALA A 237 -8.88 -6.06 24.23
N TRP A 238 -7.71 -6.48 23.77
CA TRP A 238 -6.51 -5.66 23.74
C TRP A 238 -6.29 -5.02 22.36
N THR A 239 -5.82 -3.78 22.33
CA THR A 239 -5.46 -3.07 21.10
C THR A 239 -4.26 -2.14 21.30
N THR A 240 -3.45 -2.00 20.23
CA THR A 240 -2.42 -0.96 20.09
C THR A 240 -2.95 0.28 19.37
N THR A 241 -4.18 0.25 18.85
CA THR A 241 -4.81 1.31 18.07
C THR A 241 -6.17 1.72 18.65
N PRO A 242 -6.22 2.38 19.82
CA PRO A 242 -7.47 2.83 20.44
C PRO A 242 -8.40 3.62 19.50
N TRP A 243 -7.85 4.42 18.58
CA TRP A 243 -8.62 5.15 17.56
C TRP A 243 -9.52 4.28 16.66
N THR A 244 -9.29 2.97 16.58
CA THR A 244 -10.13 2.03 15.81
C THR A 244 -11.36 1.53 16.59
N LEU A 245 -11.38 1.66 17.92
CA LEU A 245 -12.46 1.17 18.78
C LEU A 245 -13.86 1.74 18.46
N PRO A 246 -14.02 3.03 18.05
CA PRO A 246 -15.30 3.55 17.60
C PRO A 246 -15.89 2.78 16.41
N SER A 247 -15.04 2.13 15.61
CA SER A 247 -15.42 1.34 14.43
C SER A 247 -15.52 -0.16 14.70
N ASN A 248 -15.51 -0.55 15.98
CA ASN A 248 -15.70 -1.94 16.40
C ASN A 248 -17.11 -2.44 16.03
N THR A 249 -17.19 -3.66 15.49
CA THR A 249 -18.45 -4.33 15.14
C THR A 249 -18.51 -5.79 15.62
N GLY A 250 -17.40 -6.35 16.13
CA GLY A 250 -17.39 -7.69 16.73
C GLY A 250 -16.24 -7.91 17.70
N LEU A 251 -16.23 -9.07 18.34
CA LEU A 251 -15.08 -9.59 19.09
C LEU A 251 -14.73 -10.97 18.55
N ALA A 252 -13.46 -11.25 18.29
CA ALA A 252 -13.01 -12.58 17.86
C ALA A 252 -12.34 -13.35 18.99
N VAL A 253 -12.68 -14.64 19.07
CA VAL A 253 -12.06 -15.63 19.96
C VAL A 253 -11.53 -16.81 19.14
N GLY A 254 -10.48 -17.47 19.62
CA GLY A 254 -9.98 -18.69 19.00
C GLY A 254 -10.89 -19.87 19.34
N LYS A 255 -11.43 -20.54 18.32
CA LYS A 255 -12.46 -21.59 18.47
C LYS A 255 -12.11 -22.68 19.50
N ASN A 256 -10.86 -23.13 19.50
CA ASN A 256 -10.38 -24.23 20.35
C ASN A 256 -9.58 -23.73 21.58
N MET A 257 -9.48 -22.41 21.77
CA MET A 257 -8.77 -21.83 22.92
C MET A 257 -9.67 -21.84 24.15
N HIS A 258 -9.03 -21.92 25.32
CA HIS A 258 -9.71 -21.90 26.61
C HIS A 258 -9.74 -20.50 27.22
N TYR A 259 -10.90 -20.13 27.73
CA TYR A 259 -11.19 -18.84 28.34
C TYR A 259 -11.77 -19.07 29.74
N VAL A 260 -11.53 -18.12 30.63
CA VAL A 260 -12.03 -18.16 32.00
C VAL A 260 -12.77 -16.88 32.31
N LYS A 261 -13.72 -16.97 33.25
CA LYS A 261 -14.40 -15.81 33.82
C LYS A 261 -13.74 -15.50 35.17
N VAL A 262 -13.45 -14.22 35.43
CA VAL A 262 -12.70 -13.77 36.60
C VAL A 262 -13.47 -12.66 37.30
N LYS A 263 -13.85 -12.87 38.55
CA LYS A 263 -14.47 -11.84 39.41
C LYS A 263 -13.36 -10.98 40.00
N THR A 264 -13.50 -9.66 39.94
CA THR A 264 -12.46 -8.71 40.35
C THR A 264 -13.02 -7.28 40.47
N PHE A 265 -12.18 -6.28 40.62
CA PHE A 265 -12.57 -4.87 40.57
C PHE A 265 -11.87 -4.17 39.42
N ASN A 266 -12.51 -3.15 38.84
CA ASN A 266 -11.87 -2.34 37.81
C ASN A 266 -10.70 -1.54 38.41
N PRO A 267 -9.48 -1.60 37.83
CA PRO A 267 -8.31 -0.90 38.39
C PRO A 267 -8.40 0.63 38.38
N TYR A 268 -9.30 1.23 37.61
CA TYR A 268 -9.46 2.69 37.49
C TYR A 268 -10.65 3.21 38.28
N THR A 269 -11.80 2.54 38.23
CA THR A 269 -13.03 2.99 38.90
C THR A 269 -13.28 2.30 40.24
N SER A 270 -12.55 1.22 40.54
CA SER A 270 -12.78 0.34 41.70
C SER A 270 -14.18 -0.30 41.74
N GLU A 271 -14.92 -0.28 40.62
CA GLU A 271 -16.23 -0.93 40.53
C GLU A 271 -16.08 -2.46 40.50
N PRO A 272 -16.98 -3.21 41.17
CA PRO A 272 -17.00 -4.67 41.09
C PRO A 272 -17.35 -5.10 39.65
N ILE A 273 -16.53 -5.97 39.08
CA ILE A 273 -16.69 -6.46 37.70
C ILE A 273 -16.36 -7.94 37.59
N THR A 274 -16.89 -8.56 36.55
CA THR A 274 -16.52 -9.91 36.13
C THR A 274 -16.02 -9.85 34.70
N VAL A 275 -14.86 -10.43 34.42
CA VAL A 275 -14.19 -10.29 33.11
C VAL A 275 -13.87 -11.64 32.48
N ILE A 276 -13.85 -11.69 31.15
CA ILE A 276 -13.46 -12.87 30.37
C ILE A 276 -12.20 -12.57 29.57
N LEU A 277 -11.25 -13.50 29.64
CA LEU A 277 -9.99 -13.51 28.89
C LEU A 277 -9.47 -14.93 28.72
N ALA A 278 -8.49 -15.13 27.84
CA ALA A 278 -7.87 -16.43 27.63
C ALA A 278 -7.15 -16.92 28.89
N LYS A 279 -7.32 -18.21 29.21
CA LYS A 279 -6.80 -18.84 30.43
C LYS A 279 -5.28 -18.68 30.59
N GLU A 280 -4.55 -18.84 29.49
CA GLU A 280 -3.09 -18.72 29.45
C GLU A 280 -2.59 -17.30 29.77
N LEU A 281 -3.43 -16.29 29.58
CA LEU A 281 -3.07 -14.87 29.75
C LEU A 281 -3.49 -14.29 31.11
N VAL A 282 -4.16 -15.07 31.96
CA VAL A 282 -4.63 -14.63 33.29
C VAL A 282 -3.49 -14.05 34.13
N GLY A 283 -2.33 -14.73 34.17
CA GLY A 283 -1.18 -14.30 34.98
C GLY A 283 -0.60 -12.93 34.58
N ARG A 284 -0.86 -12.44 33.36
CA ARG A 284 -0.43 -11.12 32.88
C ARG A 284 -1.26 -9.97 33.47
N TYR A 285 -2.49 -10.27 33.88
CA TYR A 285 -3.47 -9.30 34.38
C TYR A 285 -3.76 -9.47 35.87
N PHE A 286 -3.65 -10.69 36.37
CA PHE A 286 -4.00 -11.10 37.72
C PHE A 286 -2.79 -11.77 38.38
N PRO A 287 -1.94 -11.02 39.12
CA PRO A 287 -0.77 -11.58 39.78
C PRO A 287 -1.16 -12.62 40.83
N GLU A 288 -0.52 -13.81 40.82
CA GLU A 288 -0.86 -14.93 41.72
C GLU A 288 -0.92 -14.55 43.20
N LYS A 289 -0.05 -13.64 43.65
CA LYS A 289 -0.03 -13.13 45.03
C LYS A 289 -1.35 -12.48 45.49
N ASN A 290 -2.22 -12.08 44.56
CA ASN A 290 -3.52 -11.49 44.88
C ASN A 290 -4.64 -12.55 44.95
N ALA A 291 -4.39 -13.81 44.61
CA ALA A 291 -5.41 -14.86 44.56
C ALA A 291 -5.94 -15.25 45.95
N GLU A 292 -5.14 -15.08 47.00
CA GLU A 292 -5.54 -15.36 48.40
C GLU A 292 -6.32 -14.21 49.04
N LEU A 293 -6.42 -13.06 48.37
CA LEU A 293 -7.14 -11.90 48.87
C LEU A 293 -8.66 -12.09 48.69
N MET A 294 -9.45 -11.78 49.72
CA MET A 294 -10.90 -11.89 49.65
C MET A 294 -11.52 -10.68 48.95
N LEU A 295 -12.41 -10.91 47.98
CA LEU A 295 -13.15 -9.86 47.26
C LEU A 295 -13.87 -8.91 48.23
N ALA A 296 -14.42 -9.44 49.33
CA ALA A 296 -15.17 -8.66 50.34
C ALA A 296 -14.31 -7.65 51.12
N ASN A 297 -12.98 -7.80 51.12
CA ASN A 297 -12.05 -6.95 51.88
C ASN A 297 -11.38 -5.87 51.01
N TYR A 298 -11.74 -5.77 49.73
CA TYR A 298 -11.18 -4.77 48.85
C TYR A 298 -11.73 -3.38 49.18
N GLU A 299 -10.84 -2.41 49.30
CA GLU A 299 -11.19 -0.99 49.40
C GLU A 299 -10.69 -0.24 48.17
N ALA A 300 -11.49 0.72 47.70
CA ALA A 300 -11.17 1.50 46.51
C ALA A 300 -9.80 2.18 46.62
N GLY A 301 -8.98 2.06 45.57
CA GLY A 301 -7.63 2.62 45.51
C GLY A 301 -6.51 1.71 46.05
N GLN A 302 -6.82 0.53 46.60
CA GLN A 302 -5.80 -0.46 46.92
C GLN A 302 -5.12 -1.00 45.65
N LYS A 303 -3.78 -1.10 45.68
CA LYS A 303 -2.98 -1.59 44.55
C LYS A 303 -3.11 -3.10 44.31
N ALA A 304 -3.34 -3.87 45.37
CA ALA A 304 -3.52 -5.30 45.29
C ALA A 304 -5.01 -5.61 45.14
N ILE A 305 -5.45 -5.86 43.91
CA ILE A 305 -6.84 -6.14 43.59
C ILE A 305 -7.07 -7.65 43.70
N PRO A 306 -7.99 -8.12 44.57
CA PRO A 306 -8.34 -9.53 44.67
C PRO A 306 -9.02 -10.01 43.39
N PHE A 307 -8.91 -11.31 43.13
CA PHE A 307 -9.62 -11.93 42.03
C PHE A 307 -9.96 -13.39 42.34
N GLU A 308 -11.06 -13.86 41.73
CA GLU A 308 -11.52 -15.24 41.83
C GLU A 308 -11.81 -15.75 40.42
N ILE A 309 -11.17 -16.86 40.03
CA ILE A 309 -11.42 -17.50 38.74
C ILE A 309 -12.61 -18.44 38.89
N ASP A 310 -13.60 -18.29 38.00
CA ASP A 310 -14.81 -19.08 37.96
C ASP A 310 -15.08 -19.55 36.52
N GLY A 311 -15.19 -20.87 36.31
CA GLY A 311 -15.50 -21.46 35.01
C GLY A 311 -14.33 -21.55 34.03
N ASP A 312 -14.46 -22.49 33.09
CA ASP A 312 -13.55 -22.74 31.98
C ASP A 312 -14.40 -23.12 30.77
N PHE A 313 -14.20 -22.43 29.65
CA PHE A 313 -14.99 -22.62 28.44
C PHE A 313 -14.13 -22.43 27.19
N THR A 314 -14.50 -23.16 26.15
CA THR A 314 -13.88 -23.04 24.84
C THR A 314 -14.38 -21.79 24.10
N GLY A 315 -13.57 -21.22 23.22
CA GLY A 315 -13.99 -20.07 22.39
C GLY A 315 -15.24 -20.37 21.57
N LYS A 316 -15.44 -21.63 21.14
CA LYS A 316 -16.66 -22.05 20.45
C LYS A 316 -17.93 -21.87 21.29
N GLN A 317 -17.85 -22.03 22.61
CA GLN A 317 -19.00 -21.81 23.51
C GLN A 317 -19.32 -20.32 23.69
N LEU A 318 -18.39 -19.42 23.38
CA LEU A 318 -18.57 -17.97 23.45
C LEU A 318 -19.08 -17.38 22.14
N GLU A 319 -19.08 -18.14 21.04
CA GLU A 319 -19.57 -17.67 19.76
C GLU A 319 -21.05 -17.28 19.83
N GLY A 320 -21.40 -16.13 19.25
CA GLY A 320 -22.77 -15.62 19.22
C GLY A 320 -23.17 -14.81 20.44
N LEU A 321 -22.35 -14.76 21.49
CA LEU A 321 -22.59 -13.85 22.63
C LEU A 321 -22.66 -12.40 22.16
N ARG A 322 -23.56 -11.63 22.77
CA ARG A 322 -23.83 -10.23 22.43
C ARG A 322 -23.24 -9.30 23.47
N TYR A 323 -22.83 -8.11 23.05
CA TYR A 323 -22.31 -7.07 23.93
C TYR A 323 -22.86 -5.68 23.58
N GLU A 324 -22.79 -4.76 24.53
CA GLU A 324 -23.11 -3.35 24.32
C GLU A 324 -22.01 -2.67 23.50
N GLN A 325 -22.38 -1.88 22.51
CA GLN A 325 -21.42 -1.12 21.72
C GLN A 325 -20.57 -0.21 22.64
N LEU A 326 -19.24 -0.33 22.53
CA LEU A 326 -18.30 0.35 23.42
C LEU A 326 -18.38 1.88 23.33
N LEU A 327 -18.41 2.41 22.10
CA LEU A 327 -18.47 3.83 21.77
C LEU A 327 -19.59 4.05 20.74
N PRO A 328 -20.81 4.41 21.18
CA PRO A 328 -22.01 4.43 20.33
C PRO A 328 -22.12 5.72 19.50
N TYR A 329 -21.10 6.07 18.72
CA TYR A 329 -21.11 7.24 17.82
C TYR A 329 -21.90 6.98 16.53
N ALA A 330 -21.82 5.77 15.99
CA ALA A 330 -22.52 5.34 14.78
C ALA A 330 -22.81 3.84 14.81
N LYS A 331 -23.71 3.35 13.95
CA LYS A 331 -23.99 1.92 13.78
C LYS A 331 -23.84 1.52 12.31
N PRO A 332 -23.41 0.28 12.01
CA PRO A 332 -23.43 -0.21 10.63
C PRO A 332 -24.85 -0.12 10.04
N GLU A 333 -24.96 0.27 8.77
CA GLU A 333 -26.23 0.32 8.04
C GLU A 333 -26.76 -1.10 7.73
N GLU A 334 -25.85 -2.05 7.53
CA GLU A 334 -26.15 -3.44 7.20
C GLU A 334 -25.36 -4.39 8.11
N GLY A 335 -25.83 -5.65 8.17
CA GLY A 335 -25.19 -6.72 8.95
C GLY A 335 -25.77 -6.92 10.34
N ASP A 336 -25.15 -7.81 11.09
CA ASP A 336 -25.52 -8.22 12.44
C ASP A 336 -24.32 -8.03 13.42
N PRO A 337 -24.06 -6.77 13.84
CA PRO A 337 -22.89 -6.40 14.63
C PRO A 337 -23.01 -6.76 16.13
N PHE A 338 -21.97 -6.40 16.88
CA PHE A 338 -21.86 -6.43 18.34
C PHE A 338 -22.04 -7.82 18.93
N ARG A 339 -21.35 -8.78 18.31
CA ARG A 339 -21.32 -10.17 18.75
C ARG A 339 -19.93 -10.78 18.71
N VAL A 340 -19.77 -11.86 19.45
CA VAL A 340 -18.57 -12.67 19.51
C VAL A 340 -18.57 -13.67 18.35
N VAL A 341 -17.43 -13.81 17.67
CA VAL A 341 -17.22 -14.70 16.53
C VAL A 341 -15.94 -15.53 16.70
N CYS A 342 -15.83 -16.65 16.01
CA CYS A 342 -14.59 -17.41 15.98
C CYS A 342 -13.64 -16.91 14.88
N GLY A 343 -12.37 -16.66 15.24
CA GLY A 343 -11.28 -16.31 14.32
C GLY A 343 -10.07 -17.24 14.48
N ASP A 344 -9.44 -17.62 13.36
CA ASP A 344 -8.26 -18.49 13.32
C ASP A 344 -6.94 -17.75 13.56
N PHE A 345 -6.94 -16.43 13.42
CA PHE A 345 -5.80 -15.53 13.66
C PHE A 345 -5.59 -15.13 15.13
N VAL A 346 -6.48 -15.55 16.04
CA VAL A 346 -6.39 -15.22 17.46
C VAL A 346 -5.28 -16.05 18.12
N THR A 347 -4.38 -15.40 18.86
CA THR A 347 -3.26 -16.05 19.56
C THR A 347 -3.27 -15.73 21.06
N THR A 348 -2.47 -16.47 21.85
CA THR A 348 -2.20 -16.22 23.28
C THR A 348 -0.80 -15.67 23.55
N GLU A 349 -0.06 -15.25 22.51
CA GLU A 349 1.27 -14.67 22.69
C GLU A 349 1.21 -13.30 23.38
N ASP A 350 0.21 -12.49 23.02
CA ASP A 350 0.02 -11.14 23.53
C ASP A 350 -1.46 -10.78 23.76
N GLY A 351 -1.69 -9.67 24.45
CA GLY A 351 -3.03 -9.15 24.72
C GLY A 351 -3.81 -10.03 25.70
N THR A 352 -5.09 -10.28 25.39
CA THR A 352 -6.06 -10.99 26.25
C THR A 352 -6.58 -12.29 25.63
N GLY A 353 -6.13 -12.63 24.42
CA GLY A 353 -6.69 -13.73 23.61
C GLY A 353 -8.10 -13.44 23.06
N ILE A 354 -8.54 -12.18 23.12
CA ILE A 354 -9.78 -11.70 22.48
C ILE A 354 -9.41 -10.47 21.66
N VAL A 355 -9.78 -10.47 20.38
CA VAL A 355 -9.44 -9.40 19.44
C VAL A 355 -10.69 -8.57 19.15
N HIS A 356 -10.60 -7.25 19.25
CA HIS A 356 -11.68 -6.37 18.81
C HIS A 356 -11.67 -6.29 17.28
N ILE A 357 -12.85 -6.37 16.65
CA ILE A 357 -12.98 -6.45 15.20
C ILE A 357 -13.51 -5.14 14.66
N ALA A 358 -12.69 -4.44 13.88
CA ALA A 358 -13.03 -3.24 13.13
C ALA A 358 -12.81 -3.50 11.63
N PRO A 359 -13.81 -4.04 10.90
CA PRO A 359 -13.65 -4.55 9.53
C PRO A 359 -13.10 -3.55 8.52
N SER A 360 -13.22 -2.24 8.79
CA SER A 360 -12.66 -1.21 7.92
C SER A 360 -11.15 -1.00 8.07
N PHE A 361 -10.54 -1.45 9.16
CA PHE A 361 -9.16 -1.09 9.51
C PHE A 361 -8.22 -2.30 9.71
N GLY A 362 -8.69 -3.52 9.46
CA GLY A 362 -7.88 -4.74 9.51
C GLY A 362 -8.25 -5.74 8.41
N ALA A 363 -7.26 -6.39 7.80
CA ALA A 363 -7.51 -7.38 6.74
C ALA A 363 -8.18 -8.66 7.28
N ASP A 364 -7.72 -9.15 8.44
CA ASP A 364 -8.33 -10.29 9.13
C ASP A 364 -9.71 -9.92 9.69
N ASP A 365 -9.85 -8.72 10.25
CA ASP A 365 -11.12 -8.14 10.71
C ASP A 365 -12.16 -8.10 9.58
N PHE A 366 -11.73 -7.69 8.38
CA PHE A 366 -12.60 -7.64 7.22
C PHE A 366 -13.02 -9.02 6.74
N LYS A 367 -12.08 -9.99 6.74
CA LYS A 367 -12.36 -11.38 6.36
C LYS A 367 -13.37 -12.01 7.31
N VAL A 368 -13.15 -11.90 8.63
CA VAL A 368 -14.06 -12.44 9.64
C VAL A 368 -15.38 -11.67 9.67
N GLY A 369 -15.33 -10.35 9.52
CA GLY A 369 -16.50 -9.48 9.42
C GLY A 369 -17.41 -9.85 8.27
N ARG A 370 -16.86 -10.18 7.09
CA ARG A 370 -17.63 -10.70 5.97
C ARG A 370 -18.16 -12.11 6.21
N GLN A 371 -17.35 -13.02 6.75
CA GLN A 371 -17.76 -14.40 7.05
C GLN A 371 -18.98 -14.45 7.99
N TYR A 372 -19.02 -13.58 8.99
CA TYR A 372 -20.09 -13.51 9.98
C TYR A 372 -21.07 -12.37 9.71
N ASN A 373 -21.01 -11.67 8.57
CA ASN A 373 -21.91 -10.58 8.23
C ASN A 373 -22.04 -9.53 9.36
N LEU A 374 -20.93 -9.04 9.93
CA LEU A 374 -20.93 -8.09 11.05
C LEU A 374 -21.25 -6.65 10.65
N GLY A 375 -21.26 -6.35 9.35
CA GLY A 375 -21.25 -4.96 8.86
C GLY A 375 -19.87 -4.31 9.05
N SER A 376 -19.76 -3.02 8.71
CA SER A 376 -18.53 -2.26 8.86
C SER A 376 -18.83 -0.79 9.20
N LEU A 377 -17.91 -0.16 9.92
CA LEU A 377 -17.94 1.27 10.24
C LEU A 377 -16.62 1.89 9.80
N THR A 378 -16.69 2.94 8.99
CA THR A 378 -15.50 3.69 8.55
C THR A 378 -15.62 5.12 9.05
N LEU A 379 -15.27 5.35 10.32
CA LEU A 379 -15.41 6.65 10.99
C LEU A 379 -14.18 7.55 10.82
N VAL A 380 -13.34 7.27 9.83
CA VAL A 380 -12.13 8.03 9.51
C VAL A 380 -12.16 8.38 8.04
N ASP A 381 -11.93 9.64 7.69
CA ASP A 381 -11.86 10.12 6.32
C ASP A 381 -10.54 9.73 5.63
N ARG A 382 -10.43 10.01 4.32
CA ARG A 382 -9.21 9.72 3.54
C ARG A 382 -8.01 10.61 3.90
N GLN A 383 -8.16 11.59 4.79
CA GLN A 383 -7.07 12.40 5.33
C GLN A 383 -6.58 11.88 6.69
N GLY A 384 -7.21 10.83 7.21
CA GLY A 384 -6.88 10.28 8.52
C GLY A 384 -7.47 11.09 9.65
N ARG A 385 -8.58 11.80 9.43
CA ARG A 385 -9.35 12.50 10.48
C ARG A 385 -10.64 11.75 10.78
N PHE A 386 -11.10 11.82 12.01
CA PHE A 386 -12.42 11.31 12.36
C PHE A 386 -13.52 12.05 11.60
N THR A 387 -14.55 11.33 11.17
CA THR A 387 -15.70 11.88 10.45
C THR A 387 -16.64 12.66 11.38
N ALA A 388 -17.68 13.30 10.82
CA ALA A 388 -18.58 14.16 11.61
C ALA A 388 -19.37 13.39 12.69
N GLU A 389 -19.59 12.10 12.47
CA GLU A 389 -20.31 11.20 13.38
C GLU A 389 -19.57 11.00 14.72
N MET A 390 -18.26 11.26 14.76
CA MET A 390 -17.41 11.06 15.95
C MET A 390 -17.59 12.13 17.05
N GLY A 391 -18.60 12.99 16.94
CA GLY A 391 -18.99 13.92 18.00
C GLY A 391 -17.82 14.80 18.45
N GLU A 392 -17.43 14.68 19.72
CA GLU A 392 -16.33 15.45 20.31
C GLU A 392 -14.95 15.22 19.66
N PHE A 393 -14.77 14.11 18.93
CA PHE A 393 -13.53 13.79 18.23
C PHE A 393 -13.57 14.11 16.73
N ALA A 394 -14.68 14.63 16.21
CA ALA A 394 -14.84 14.93 14.79
C ALA A 394 -13.74 15.89 14.28
N GLY A 395 -13.17 15.57 13.12
CA GLY A 395 -12.11 16.36 12.48
C GLY A 395 -10.70 16.20 13.09
N VAL A 396 -10.55 15.48 14.20
CA VAL A 396 -9.24 15.22 14.83
C VAL A 396 -8.49 14.13 14.05
N TYR A 397 -7.19 14.32 13.83
CA TYR A 397 -6.34 13.31 13.20
C TYR A 397 -6.16 12.08 14.10
N VAL A 398 -6.32 10.89 13.53
CA VAL A 398 -6.12 9.61 14.25
C VAL A 398 -4.65 9.34 14.57
N LYS A 399 -3.74 9.95 13.79
CA LYS A 399 -2.30 9.99 14.07
C LYS A 399 -1.83 11.44 14.00
N PRO A 400 -1.22 11.98 15.07
CA PRO A 400 -0.87 13.40 15.15
C PRO A 400 0.12 13.84 14.07
N GLU A 401 0.93 12.92 13.53
CA GLU A 401 1.91 13.14 12.46
C GLU A 401 1.31 13.69 11.16
N TYR A 402 -0.01 13.56 10.98
CA TYR A 402 -0.70 14.10 9.81
C TYR A 402 -0.89 15.62 9.87
N ALA A 403 -0.96 16.20 11.07
CA ALA A 403 -1.12 17.64 11.26
C ALA A 403 0.08 18.44 10.72
N ALA A 404 -0.16 19.65 10.22
CA ALA A 404 0.87 20.51 9.66
C ALA A 404 1.78 21.12 10.75
N ASP A 405 1.21 21.37 11.92
CA ASP A 405 1.84 21.87 13.14
C ASP A 405 2.30 20.75 14.09
N TYR A 406 2.46 19.53 13.57
CA TYR A 406 2.94 18.40 14.36
C TYR A 406 4.33 18.67 14.97
N ASP A 407 4.42 18.52 16.28
CA ASP A 407 5.65 18.54 17.06
C ASP A 407 5.69 17.29 17.96
N PRO A 408 6.67 16.40 17.79
CA PRO A 408 6.83 15.19 18.60
C PRO A 408 6.86 15.43 20.13
N LYS A 409 7.17 16.65 20.58
CA LYS A 409 7.24 17.00 22.01
C LYS A 409 5.92 17.49 22.59
N THR A 410 5.06 18.09 21.77
CA THR A 410 3.87 18.81 22.25
C THR A 410 2.58 18.27 21.67
N SER A 411 2.60 17.65 20.48
CA SER A 411 1.44 17.01 19.89
C SER A 411 1.07 15.74 20.68
N GLN A 412 -0.21 15.63 21.02
CA GLN A 412 -0.77 14.49 21.74
C GLN A 412 -1.58 13.61 20.77
N SER A 413 -1.51 12.30 20.94
CA SER A 413 -2.38 11.37 20.21
C SER A 413 -3.79 11.38 20.78
N VAL A 414 -4.79 11.41 19.90
CA VAL A 414 -6.21 11.24 20.26
C VAL A 414 -6.49 9.90 20.95
N ASP A 415 -5.62 8.90 20.76
CA ASP A 415 -5.66 7.64 21.51
C ASP A 415 -5.66 7.88 23.03
N VAL A 416 -4.92 8.90 23.50
CA VAL A 416 -4.88 9.25 24.93
C VAL A 416 -6.23 9.76 25.41
N ASP A 417 -6.91 10.59 24.61
CA ASP A 417 -8.20 11.16 24.98
C ASP A 417 -9.30 10.09 25.00
N ILE A 418 -9.29 9.19 24.01
CA ILE A 418 -10.17 8.00 23.97
C ILE A 418 -9.91 7.12 25.20
N ILE A 419 -8.65 6.86 25.53
CA ILE A 419 -8.28 6.09 26.73
C ILE A 419 -8.81 6.77 28.00
N VAL A 420 -8.63 8.08 28.16
CA VAL A 420 -9.09 8.82 29.34
C VAL A 420 -10.61 8.75 29.48
N LYS A 421 -11.35 8.89 28.37
CA LYS A 421 -12.80 8.70 28.33
C LYS A 421 -13.20 7.30 28.80
N LEU A 422 -12.60 6.26 28.23
CA LEU A 422 -12.91 4.87 28.56
C LEU A 422 -12.54 4.51 30.01
N LYS A 423 -11.49 5.12 30.58
CA LYS A 423 -11.18 4.98 32.02
C LYS A 423 -12.27 5.55 32.91
N LYS A 424 -12.77 6.75 32.60
CA LYS A 424 -13.83 7.40 33.38
C LYS A 424 -15.17 6.65 33.30
N GLU A 425 -15.45 6.01 32.16
CA GLU A 425 -16.70 5.29 31.91
C GLU A 425 -16.68 3.81 32.33
N ASN A 426 -15.68 3.37 33.13
CA ASN A 426 -15.49 1.95 33.47
C ASN A 426 -15.42 1.01 32.24
N LYS A 427 -14.82 1.47 31.15
CA LYS A 427 -14.66 0.72 29.89
C LYS A 427 -13.20 0.38 29.55
N ALA A 428 -12.25 0.78 30.39
CA ALA A 428 -10.85 0.42 30.28
C ALA A 428 -10.42 -0.45 31.48
N PHE A 429 -9.61 -1.47 31.23
CA PHE A 429 -9.09 -2.37 32.27
C PHE A 429 -7.59 -2.17 32.53
N LYS A 430 -6.80 -1.98 31.47
CA LYS A 430 -5.35 -1.76 31.57
C LYS A 430 -4.87 -0.88 30.42
N THR A 431 -3.86 -0.04 30.69
CA THR A 431 -3.19 0.79 29.68
C THR A 431 -1.70 0.81 29.92
N GLU A 432 -0.91 0.57 28.88
CA GLU A 432 0.55 0.53 28.96
C GLU A 432 1.16 1.14 27.71
N LYS A 433 2.35 1.74 27.83
CA LYS A 433 3.16 2.11 26.67
C LYS A 433 3.78 0.85 26.09
N TYR A 434 3.65 0.66 24.79
CA TYR A 434 4.16 -0.50 24.08
C TYR A 434 5.00 -0.04 22.89
N GLU A 435 6.20 -0.60 22.77
CA GLU A 435 7.13 -0.29 21.70
C GLU A 435 7.09 -1.42 20.66
N HIS A 436 6.73 -1.09 19.43
CA HIS A 436 6.54 -2.08 18.36
C HIS A 436 6.87 -1.50 16.99
N SER A 437 6.96 -2.38 16.00
CA SER A 437 7.26 -1.98 14.63
C SER A 437 5.98 -1.59 13.89
N TYR A 438 5.91 -0.36 13.38
CA TYR A 438 4.75 0.16 12.65
C TYR A 438 5.11 0.61 11.23
N PRO A 439 4.26 0.33 10.22
CA PRO A 439 4.52 0.72 8.84
C PRO A 439 4.33 2.22 8.60
N HIS A 440 5.31 2.81 7.93
CA HIS A 440 5.31 4.20 7.47
C HIS A 440 5.43 4.25 5.96
N CYS A 441 4.89 5.31 5.37
CA CYS A 441 5.01 5.56 3.95
C CYS A 441 6.48 5.79 3.59
N TRP A 442 7.04 4.98 2.70
CA TRP A 442 8.44 5.11 2.25
C TRP A 442 8.79 6.48 1.65
N ARG A 443 7.79 7.26 1.23
CA ARG A 443 7.96 8.57 0.59
C ARG A 443 7.70 9.75 1.52
N THR A 444 6.62 9.70 2.32
CA THR A 444 6.22 10.81 3.20
C THR A 444 6.70 10.64 4.63
N ASP A 445 7.19 9.45 4.97
CA ASP A 445 7.70 9.07 6.28
C ASP A 445 6.68 9.09 7.42
N LYS A 446 5.40 9.36 7.08
CA LYS A 446 4.25 9.37 7.98
C LYS A 446 3.63 7.97 8.15
N PRO A 447 2.94 7.70 9.27
CA PRO A 447 2.29 6.42 9.52
C PRO A 447 1.31 6.01 8.40
N ILE A 448 1.13 4.70 8.22
CA ILE A 448 0.12 4.12 7.30
C ILE A 448 -1.12 3.73 8.09
N LEU A 449 -2.30 3.86 7.47
CA LEU A 449 -3.54 3.27 7.97
C LEU A 449 -3.92 2.10 7.07
N TYR A 450 -4.43 1.02 7.64
CA TYR A 450 -5.18 0.04 6.86
C TYR A 450 -6.58 0.60 6.65
N TYR A 451 -7.03 0.70 5.41
CA TYR A 451 -8.23 1.46 5.06
C TYR A 451 -9.01 0.77 3.93
N PRO A 452 -10.36 0.85 3.90
CA PRO A 452 -11.11 0.24 2.83
C PRO A 452 -11.00 1.07 1.56
N LEU A 453 -10.51 0.45 0.48
CA LEU A 453 -10.38 1.10 -0.82
C LEU A 453 -10.97 0.21 -1.91
N ASP A 454 -11.73 0.84 -2.81
CA ASP A 454 -11.97 0.31 -4.13
C ASP A 454 -10.69 0.40 -4.93
N SER A 455 -10.23 -0.74 -5.43
CA SER A 455 -9.05 -0.78 -6.29
C SER A 455 -9.18 -1.88 -7.34
N TRP A 456 -8.41 -1.72 -8.40
CA TRP A 456 -8.19 -2.73 -9.41
C TRP A 456 -7.00 -3.57 -9.05
N PHE A 457 -7.16 -4.87 -9.19
CA PHE A 457 -6.18 -5.88 -8.85
C PHE A 457 -5.89 -6.77 -10.04
N ILE A 458 -4.67 -7.31 -10.03
CA ILE A 458 -4.29 -8.44 -10.85
C ILE A 458 -4.29 -9.68 -9.96
N LYS A 459 -5.03 -10.73 -10.38
CA LYS A 459 -5.11 -12.06 -9.71
C LYS A 459 -3.80 -12.84 -9.80
N THR A 460 -2.74 -12.32 -9.21
CA THR A 460 -1.41 -12.92 -9.22
C THR A 460 -1.36 -14.22 -8.42
N THR A 461 -2.22 -14.38 -7.41
CA THR A 461 -2.30 -15.59 -6.58
C THR A 461 -2.62 -16.85 -7.38
N THR A 462 -3.39 -16.74 -8.47
CA THR A 462 -3.71 -17.87 -9.37
C THR A 462 -2.47 -18.41 -10.09
N PHE A 463 -1.41 -17.61 -10.22
CA PHE A 463 -0.15 -17.99 -10.88
C PHE A 463 1.00 -18.24 -9.90
N ARG A 464 0.72 -18.29 -8.59
CA ARG A 464 1.76 -18.45 -7.55
C ARG A 464 2.67 -19.66 -7.78
N GLU A 465 2.06 -20.83 -7.98
CA GLU A 465 2.79 -22.08 -8.22
C GLU A 465 3.65 -22.02 -9.49
N GLU A 466 3.12 -21.42 -10.55
CA GLU A 466 3.85 -21.26 -11.81
C GLU A 466 5.00 -20.27 -11.66
N MET A 467 4.80 -19.15 -10.95
CA MET A 467 5.87 -18.20 -10.65
C MET A 467 6.97 -18.84 -9.79
N LEU A 468 6.62 -19.66 -8.79
CA LEU A 468 7.58 -20.41 -7.98
C LEU A 468 8.37 -21.43 -8.83
N ARG A 469 7.68 -22.14 -9.72
CA ARG A 469 8.31 -23.10 -10.65
C ARG A 469 9.27 -22.40 -11.61
N LEU A 470 8.86 -21.28 -12.20
CA LEU A 470 9.70 -20.49 -13.11
C LEU A 470 10.87 -19.84 -12.38
N ASN A 471 10.67 -19.36 -11.14
CA ASN A 471 11.73 -18.78 -10.32
C ASN A 471 12.91 -19.76 -10.13
N LYS A 472 12.63 -21.06 -9.97
CA LYS A 472 13.66 -22.11 -9.87
C LYS A 472 14.49 -22.28 -11.15
N THR A 473 14.00 -21.83 -12.30
CA THR A 473 14.73 -21.87 -13.59
C THR A 473 15.67 -20.68 -13.78
N ILE A 474 15.55 -19.64 -12.95
CA ILE A 474 16.35 -18.43 -13.04
C ILE A 474 17.70 -18.66 -12.37
N ASN A 475 18.79 -18.34 -13.07
CA ASN A 475 20.15 -18.42 -12.52
C ASN A 475 20.47 -17.19 -11.65
N TRP A 476 19.97 -17.19 -10.41
CA TRP A 476 20.21 -16.12 -9.45
C TRP A 476 21.67 -16.06 -9.00
N LYS A 477 22.19 -14.83 -8.81
CA LYS A 477 23.52 -14.56 -8.24
C LYS A 477 23.43 -13.48 -7.17
N PRO A 478 23.56 -13.82 -5.87
CA PRO A 478 23.70 -15.18 -5.31
C PRO A 478 22.40 -16.00 -5.42
N GLU A 479 22.54 -17.33 -5.40
CA GLU A 479 21.40 -18.25 -5.49
C GLU A 479 20.38 -18.05 -4.35
N SER A 480 20.87 -17.74 -3.15
CA SER A 480 20.06 -17.47 -1.96
C SER A 480 19.08 -16.30 -2.12
N THR A 481 19.31 -15.38 -3.07
CA THR A 481 18.33 -14.33 -3.39
C THR A 481 17.06 -14.95 -4.00
N GLY A 482 17.24 -15.91 -4.90
CA GLY A 482 16.14 -16.57 -5.61
C GLY A 482 15.40 -17.57 -4.74
N THR A 483 16.13 -18.42 -4.02
CA THR A 483 15.53 -19.45 -3.14
C THR A 483 15.06 -18.88 -1.80
N GLY A 484 15.73 -17.85 -1.28
CA GLY A 484 15.37 -17.20 -0.02
C GLY A 484 14.42 -16.02 -0.23
N ARG A 485 14.96 -14.80 -0.32
CA ARG A 485 14.17 -13.56 -0.26
C ARG A 485 13.04 -13.51 -1.29
N PHE A 486 13.31 -13.85 -2.55
CA PHE A 486 12.31 -13.80 -3.61
C PHE A 486 11.36 -15.00 -3.58
N GLY A 487 11.89 -16.21 -3.30
CA GLY A 487 11.10 -17.43 -3.13
C GLY A 487 10.07 -17.34 -2.02
N ASN A 488 10.50 -17.00 -0.80
CA ASN A 488 9.62 -16.83 0.37
C ASN A 488 8.56 -15.74 0.16
N TRP A 489 8.88 -14.70 -0.62
CA TRP A 489 7.92 -13.66 -0.98
C TRP A 489 6.85 -14.19 -1.95
N LEU A 490 7.24 -14.99 -2.95
CA LEU A 490 6.30 -15.64 -3.87
C LEU A 490 5.38 -16.66 -3.15
N GLU A 491 5.88 -17.39 -2.16
CA GLU A 491 5.06 -18.33 -1.36
C GLU A 491 3.89 -17.62 -0.65
N ASN A 492 4.13 -16.39 -0.21
CA ASN A 492 3.15 -15.55 0.49
C ASN A 492 2.52 -14.48 -0.43
N LEU A 493 2.51 -14.73 -1.74
CA LEU A 493 1.99 -13.78 -2.73
C LEU A 493 0.51 -13.49 -2.47
N VAL A 494 0.19 -12.20 -2.47
CA VAL A 494 -1.18 -11.67 -2.45
C VAL A 494 -1.49 -11.02 -3.80
N ASP A 495 -2.78 -10.88 -4.12
CA ASP A 495 -3.20 -10.25 -5.37
C ASP A 495 -2.67 -8.82 -5.47
N TRP A 496 -2.17 -8.47 -6.65
CA TRP A 496 -1.46 -7.22 -6.83
C TRP A 496 -2.44 -6.06 -7.01
N ASN A 497 -2.51 -5.21 -5.98
CA ASN A 497 -3.17 -3.92 -6.05
C ASN A 497 -2.51 -3.01 -7.10
N LEU A 498 -3.16 -2.84 -8.25
CA LEU A 498 -2.65 -2.13 -9.42
C LEU A 498 -3.01 -0.64 -9.40
N SER A 499 -4.29 -0.29 -9.26
CA SER A 499 -4.70 1.11 -9.42
C SER A 499 -4.23 2.00 -8.27
N ARG A 500 -4.06 3.29 -8.56
CA ARG A 500 -3.66 4.32 -7.59
C ARG A 500 -4.43 5.59 -7.90
N SER A 501 -5.02 6.21 -6.87
CA SER A 501 -5.61 7.55 -6.99
C SER A 501 -4.52 8.60 -7.13
N ARG A 502 -4.15 8.93 -8.37
CA ARG A 502 -3.04 9.83 -8.75
C ARG A 502 -3.35 10.62 -10.01
N TYR A 503 -2.59 11.68 -10.26
CA TYR A 503 -2.77 12.55 -11.42
C TYR A 503 -1.75 12.23 -12.52
N TRP A 504 -0.49 11.95 -12.17
CA TRP A 504 0.61 11.69 -13.10
C TRP A 504 0.98 10.20 -13.17
N GLY A 505 0.42 9.51 -14.18
CA GLY A 505 0.67 8.10 -14.42
C GLY A 505 -0.03 7.59 -15.69
N THR A 506 0.23 6.32 -16.01
CA THR A 506 -0.54 5.60 -17.03
C THR A 506 -1.98 5.40 -16.53
N PRO A 507 -3.00 5.96 -17.20
CA PRO A 507 -4.40 5.77 -16.78
C PRO A 507 -4.84 4.32 -16.99
N LEU A 508 -5.75 3.85 -16.14
CA LEU A 508 -6.40 2.57 -16.31
C LEU A 508 -7.35 2.65 -17.53
N PRO A 509 -7.22 1.76 -18.53
CA PRO A 509 -7.99 1.85 -19.77
C PRO A 509 -9.33 1.13 -19.66
N VAL A 510 -10.08 1.41 -18.61
CA VAL A 510 -11.41 0.80 -18.38
C VAL A 510 -12.45 1.93 -18.37
N TRP A 511 -13.48 1.78 -19.19
CA TRP A 511 -14.66 2.63 -19.20
C TRP A 511 -15.85 1.85 -18.67
N ARG A 512 -16.69 2.48 -17.86
CA ARG A 512 -17.86 1.85 -17.23
C ARG A 512 -19.08 2.74 -17.29
N THR A 513 -20.26 2.12 -17.33
CA THR A 513 -21.53 2.83 -17.09
C THR A 513 -21.60 3.30 -15.64
N GLU A 514 -22.46 4.30 -15.36
CA GLU A 514 -22.64 4.86 -14.01
C GLU A 514 -23.08 3.81 -12.98
N ASP A 515 -23.91 2.84 -13.40
CA ASP A 515 -24.32 1.70 -12.59
C ASP A 515 -23.24 0.61 -12.45
N GLY A 516 -22.13 0.73 -13.18
CA GLY A 516 -21.03 -0.24 -13.20
C GLY A 516 -21.35 -1.57 -13.87
N VAL A 517 -22.53 -1.74 -14.47
CA VAL A 517 -22.97 -3.04 -15.03
C VAL A 517 -22.25 -3.39 -16.32
N GLU A 518 -22.04 -2.41 -17.20
CA GLU A 518 -21.31 -2.60 -18.44
C GLU A 518 -19.93 -1.93 -18.36
N GLU A 519 -18.92 -2.62 -18.88
CA GLU A 519 -17.55 -2.15 -18.89
C GLU A 519 -16.81 -2.56 -20.16
N ILE A 520 -15.88 -1.71 -20.61
CA ILE A 520 -15.02 -1.95 -21.77
C ILE A 520 -13.59 -1.62 -21.36
N CYS A 521 -12.69 -2.58 -21.51
CA CYS A 521 -11.25 -2.33 -21.43
C CYS A 521 -10.69 -2.05 -22.82
N ILE A 522 -9.94 -0.97 -22.99
CA ILE A 522 -9.31 -0.57 -24.26
C ILE A 522 -7.85 -1.03 -24.29
N GLY A 523 -7.46 -1.71 -25.36
CA GLY A 523 -6.11 -2.26 -25.53
C GLY A 523 -5.23 -1.50 -26.51
N SER A 524 -5.76 -0.56 -27.28
CA SER A 524 -4.98 0.25 -28.23
C SER A 524 -5.59 1.64 -28.47
N VAL A 525 -4.78 2.57 -28.97
CA VAL A 525 -5.23 3.91 -29.39
C VAL A 525 -6.13 3.81 -30.63
N SER A 526 -5.90 2.83 -31.51
CA SER A 526 -6.78 2.58 -32.65
C SER A 526 -8.17 2.11 -32.21
N GLU A 527 -8.25 1.20 -31.24
CA GLU A 527 -9.52 0.80 -30.61
C GLU A 527 -10.20 1.99 -29.91
N LEU A 528 -9.43 2.82 -29.18
CA LEU A 528 -9.96 4.03 -28.55
C LEU A 528 -10.58 4.98 -29.58
N TYR A 529 -9.88 5.23 -30.68
CA TYR A 529 -10.34 6.08 -31.78
C TYR A 529 -11.70 5.63 -32.30
N GLU A 530 -11.86 4.33 -32.60
CA GLU A 530 -13.12 3.77 -33.10
C GLU A 530 -14.26 3.87 -32.09
N GLN A 531 -13.99 3.66 -30.81
CA GLN A 531 -15.01 3.78 -29.76
C GLN A 531 -15.44 5.24 -29.56
N ILE A 532 -14.52 6.19 -29.71
CA ILE A 532 -14.85 7.61 -29.69
C ILE A 532 -15.75 7.97 -30.88
N GLU A 533 -15.47 7.48 -32.10
CA GLU A 533 -16.34 7.72 -33.26
C GLU A 533 -17.77 7.22 -33.04
N LYS A 534 -17.95 6.08 -32.36
CA LYS A 534 -19.28 5.61 -31.95
C LYS A 534 -19.92 6.54 -30.93
N SER A 535 -19.15 7.03 -29.96
CA SER A 535 -19.59 7.98 -28.95
C SER A 535 -20.02 9.34 -29.55
N VAL A 536 -19.32 9.81 -30.58
CA VAL A 536 -19.68 11.01 -31.35
C VAL A 536 -21.02 10.80 -32.06
N LYS A 537 -21.20 9.67 -32.74
CA LYS A 537 -22.48 9.32 -33.38
C LYS A 537 -23.64 9.20 -32.38
N ALA A 538 -23.36 8.72 -31.17
CA ALA A 538 -24.33 8.63 -30.09
C ALA A 538 -24.60 9.97 -29.38
N GLY A 539 -23.84 11.03 -29.69
CA GLY A 539 -24.02 12.36 -29.10
C GLY A 539 -23.39 12.56 -27.71
N PHE A 540 -22.61 11.60 -27.21
CA PHE A 540 -21.91 11.74 -25.92
C PHE A 540 -20.59 12.51 -26.05
N MET A 541 -19.99 12.53 -27.24
CA MET A 541 -18.80 13.30 -27.58
C MET A 541 -19.12 14.28 -28.72
N GLN A 542 -18.59 15.50 -28.66
CA GLN A 542 -18.79 16.48 -29.73
C GLN A 542 -17.87 16.23 -30.93
N ASN A 543 -16.64 15.79 -30.67
CA ASN A 543 -15.64 15.46 -31.68
C ASN A 543 -14.68 14.41 -31.14
N ASN A 544 -13.92 13.79 -32.04
CA ASN A 544 -12.83 12.88 -31.68
C ASN A 544 -11.55 13.69 -31.34
N PRO A 545 -11.05 13.68 -30.09
CA PRO A 545 -9.80 14.35 -29.74
C PRO A 545 -8.57 13.72 -30.43
N LEU A 546 -8.69 12.47 -30.89
CA LEU A 546 -7.64 11.75 -31.62
C LEU A 546 -7.74 11.95 -33.14
N LYS A 547 -8.50 12.93 -33.65
CA LYS A 547 -8.72 13.12 -35.10
C LYS A 547 -7.44 13.20 -35.96
N ASN A 548 -6.32 13.64 -35.38
CA ASN A 548 -5.03 13.76 -36.06
C ASN A 548 -4.20 12.46 -36.01
N PHE A 549 -4.59 11.50 -35.16
CA PHE A 549 -3.98 10.18 -35.11
C PHE A 549 -4.39 9.36 -36.33
N LYS A 550 -3.41 8.73 -36.96
CA LYS A 550 -3.62 7.82 -38.10
C LYS A 550 -3.44 6.37 -37.62
N PRO A 551 -4.52 5.59 -37.48
CA PRO A 551 -4.44 4.18 -37.15
C PRO A 551 -3.47 3.42 -38.05
N GLY A 552 -2.67 2.53 -37.48
CA GLY A 552 -1.65 1.75 -38.20
C GLY A 552 -0.30 2.47 -38.41
N SER A 553 -0.20 3.78 -38.19
CA SER A 553 1.08 4.50 -38.26
C SER A 553 1.80 4.50 -36.91
N GLN A 554 3.05 4.04 -36.88
CA GLN A 554 3.87 3.89 -35.66
C GLN A 554 4.95 4.98 -35.51
N THR A 555 4.85 6.07 -36.29
CA THR A 555 5.82 7.17 -36.26
C THR A 555 5.69 8.01 -35.00
N LYS A 556 6.78 8.68 -34.61
CA LYS A 556 6.84 9.51 -33.41
C LYS A 556 5.83 10.66 -33.49
N GLU A 557 5.77 11.33 -34.63
CA GLU A 557 4.89 12.48 -34.86
C GLU A 557 3.41 12.10 -34.73
N ASN A 558 3.05 10.87 -35.11
CA ASN A 558 1.67 10.37 -34.99
C ASN A 558 1.24 10.20 -33.51
N TYR A 559 2.18 9.79 -32.66
CA TYR A 559 1.94 9.59 -31.22
C TYR A 559 2.15 10.86 -30.39
N GLU A 560 2.77 11.90 -30.94
CA GLU A 560 2.90 13.23 -30.31
C GLU A 560 1.68 14.13 -30.56
N ALA A 561 0.76 13.72 -31.45
CA ALA A 561 -0.42 14.49 -31.82
C ALA A 561 -1.55 14.53 -30.76
N PHE A 562 -1.43 13.76 -29.68
CA PHE A 562 -2.42 13.65 -28.62
C PHE A 562 -1.76 13.38 -27.26
N ASP A 563 -2.55 13.37 -26.19
CA ASP A 563 -2.08 13.06 -24.84
C ASP A 563 -3.04 12.06 -24.18
N LEU A 564 -2.52 10.91 -23.73
CA LEU A 564 -3.30 9.91 -22.99
C LEU A 564 -3.34 10.17 -21.48
N HIS A 565 -2.67 11.21 -20.97
CA HIS A 565 -2.69 11.49 -19.53
C HIS A 565 -4.00 12.18 -19.12
N ARG A 566 -4.22 12.23 -17.80
CA ARG A 566 -5.26 13.08 -17.20
C ARG A 566 -4.91 14.56 -17.46
N PRO A 567 -5.89 15.46 -17.60
CA PRO A 567 -7.33 15.18 -17.63
C PRO A 567 -7.83 14.70 -19.00
N THR A 568 -7.04 14.82 -20.07
CA THR A 568 -7.47 14.59 -21.47
C THR A 568 -8.19 13.25 -21.69
N VAL A 569 -7.68 12.18 -21.08
CA VAL A 569 -8.29 10.85 -21.17
C VAL A 569 -9.56 10.68 -20.33
N ASP A 570 -9.71 11.47 -19.25
CA ASP A 570 -10.90 11.46 -18.39
C ASP A 570 -12.09 12.14 -19.10
N ASP A 571 -11.80 13.08 -20.01
CA ASP A 571 -12.79 13.79 -20.82
C ASP A 571 -13.30 12.97 -22.02
N ILE A 572 -12.81 11.73 -22.19
CA ILE A 572 -13.28 10.81 -23.22
C ILE A 572 -14.44 9.97 -22.67
N PHE A 573 -15.63 10.19 -23.21
CA PHE A 573 -16.81 9.37 -22.94
C PHE A 573 -17.01 8.34 -24.05
N LEU A 574 -17.36 7.11 -23.68
CA LEU A 574 -17.70 6.03 -24.62
C LEU A 574 -19.19 5.68 -24.52
N VAL A 575 -19.65 4.79 -25.40
CA VAL A 575 -21.03 4.29 -25.42
C VAL A 575 -21.01 2.77 -25.20
N SER A 576 -21.86 2.29 -24.28
CA SER A 576 -22.00 0.87 -23.96
C SER A 576 -22.77 0.11 -25.03
N LEU A 577 -22.84 -1.23 -24.93
CA LEU A 577 -23.63 -2.04 -25.85
C LEU A 577 -25.12 -1.73 -25.73
N SER A 578 -25.60 -1.39 -24.52
CA SER A 578 -26.98 -0.93 -24.31
C SER A 578 -27.23 0.54 -24.68
N GLY A 579 -26.22 1.26 -25.19
CA GLY A 579 -26.33 2.66 -25.59
C GLY A 579 -26.19 3.68 -24.45
N LYS A 580 -25.75 3.25 -23.26
CA LYS A 580 -25.52 4.15 -22.11
C LYS A 580 -24.17 4.85 -22.22
N LYS A 581 -24.08 6.04 -21.60
CA LYS A 581 -22.80 6.76 -21.46
C LYS A 581 -21.85 5.96 -20.57
N MET A 582 -20.59 5.87 -20.98
CA MET A 582 -19.52 5.29 -20.18
C MET A 582 -18.45 6.33 -19.88
N VAL A 583 -18.00 6.35 -18.62
CA VAL A 583 -16.91 7.22 -18.13
C VAL A 583 -15.68 6.39 -17.83
N ARG A 584 -14.48 6.97 -17.94
CA ARG A 584 -13.25 6.27 -17.57
C ARG A 584 -13.26 6.03 -16.06
N GLU A 585 -12.91 4.82 -15.67
CA GLU A 585 -12.79 4.40 -14.28
C GLU A 585 -11.65 5.18 -13.59
N ALA A 586 -12.00 5.97 -12.57
CA ALA A 586 -11.11 6.93 -11.92
C ALA A 586 -10.04 6.30 -11.02
#